data_AF-A0A090L964-F1
#
_entry.id   AF-A0A090L964-F1
#
_cell.length_a   1.000
_cell.length_b   1.000
_cell.length_c   1.000
_cell.angle_alpha   90.00
_cell.angle_beta   90.00
_cell.angle_gamma   90.00
#
_symmetry.space_group_name_H-M   'P 1'
#
loop_
_entity.id
_entity.type
_entity.pdbx_description
1 polymer ?
#
loop_
_entity_poly.entity_id
_entity_poly.type
_entity_poly.pdbx_seq_one_letter_code
_entity_poly.pdbx_strand_id
1 'polypeptide(L)'
;MNYYFIFILSLTSITFCIGKEGLEVNLLTNLEAGNKNVTKPFLDKFEKDMKKIIMNANLHEDDFGDVERKIINNKGMFSMSYITEKGIEKCSQAIILTEKAVNDVKEIVKGSIKCGDMSSITFNKK
;
A
#
# COMPACT_ATOMS: atom_id res chain seq x y z
N MET A 1 -23.58 39.44 47.21
CA MET A 1 -22.32 38.70 47.00
C MET A 1 -22.60 37.21 47.16
N ASN A 2 -21.84 36.38 46.42
CA ASN A 2 -21.84 34.91 46.33
C ASN A 2 -22.73 34.31 45.24
N TYR A 3 -22.24 34.26 43.99
CA TYR A 3 -21.28 33.30 43.38
C TYR A 3 -22.00 32.02 42.89
N TYR A 4 -22.51 32.10 41.66
CA TYR A 4 -22.88 30.93 40.86
C TYR A 4 -21.60 30.22 40.39
N PHE A 5 -21.39 29.00 40.87
CA PHE A 5 -20.35 28.11 40.39
C PHE A 5 -20.86 27.41 39.13
N ILE A 6 -20.42 27.84 37.95
CA ILE A 6 -20.65 27.13 36.69
C ILE A 6 -19.45 26.22 36.45
N PHE A 7 -19.64 24.91 36.62
CA PHE A 7 -18.69 23.90 36.16
C PHE A 7 -18.84 23.76 34.63
N ILE A 8 -17.96 24.41 33.87
CA ILE A 8 -17.83 24.16 32.43
C ILE A 8 -16.96 22.91 32.28
N LEU A 9 -17.61 21.76 32.15
CA LEU A 9 -16.94 20.52 31.78
C LEU A 9 -16.58 20.61 30.29
N SER A 10 -15.40 21.16 29.96
CA SER A 10 -14.89 21.14 28.60
C SER A 10 -14.49 19.69 28.27
N LEU A 11 -15.42 18.96 27.66
CA LEU A 11 -15.15 17.67 27.05
C LEU A 11 -14.27 17.94 25.81
N THR A 12 -12.96 18.03 26.01
CA THR A 12 -12.02 17.99 24.89
C THR A 12 -12.05 16.58 24.34
N SER A 13 -12.87 16.36 23.32
CA SER A 13 -12.75 15.19 22.45
C SER A 13 -11.39 15.28 21.79
N ILE A 14 -10.39 14.61 22.37
CA ILE A 14 -9.14 14.31 21.69
C ILE A 14 -9.55 13.31 20.61
N THR A 15 -9.89 13.82 19.43
CA THR A 15 -9.89 13.00 18.23
C THR A 15 -8.45 12.56 18.06
N PHE A 16 -8.13 11.36 18.54
CA PHE A 16 -6.96 10.64 18.08
C PHE A 16 -7.14 10.51 16.57
N CYS A 17 -6.51 11.40 15.81
CA CYS A 17 -6.07 11.05 14.47
C CYS A 17 -5.10 9.89 14.71
N ILE A 18 -5.62 8.67 14.66
CA ILE A 18 -4.81 7.49 14.47
C ILE A 18 -4.20 7.72 13.08
N GLY A 19 -2.99 8.29 13.05
CA GLY A 19 -2.23 8.43 11.82
C GLY A 19 -2.20 7.05 11.19
N LYS A 20 -2.53 6.96 9.90
CA LYS A 20 -2.46 5.66 9.23
C LYS A 20 -1.00 5.22 9.25
N GLU A 21 -0.66 4.16 9.99
CA GLU A 21 0.72 3.64 10.09
C GLU A 21 1.04 2.60 8.99
N GLY A 22 0.16 2.53 8.01
CA GLY A 22 0.16 1.52 6.95
C GLY A 22 0.83 1.96 5.65
N LEU A 23 0.97 0.99 4.74
CA LEU A 23 1.38 1.21 3.37
C LEU A 23 0.23 0.84 2.43
N GLU A 24 0.07 1.60 1.36
CA GLU A 24 -0.80 1.25 0.25
C GLU A 24 0.01 1.26 -1.04
N VAL A 25 0.17 0.11 -1.67
CA VAL A 25 0.88 -0.07 -2.93
C VAL A 25 -0.13 -0.47 -4.00
N ASN A 26 -0.23 0.32 -5.06
CA ASN A 26 -1.04 0.02 -6.23
C ASN A 26 -0.15 -0.23 -7.44
N LEU A 27 -0.40 -1.31 -8.18
CA LEU A 27 0.32 -1.70 -9.39
C LEU A 27 -0.69 -1.93 -10.51
N LEU A 28 -0.53 -1.21 -11.60
CA LEU A 28 -1.31 -1.35 -12.82
C LEU A 28 -0.50 -2.10 -13.86
N THR A 29 -1.09 -3.13 -14.46
CA THR A 29 -0.44 -3.93 -15.50
C THR A 29 -1.04 -3.66 -16.88
N ASN A 30 -0.36 -4.13 -17.93
CA ASN A 30 -0.88 -4.19 -19.30
C ASN A 30 -1.72 -5.43 -19.59
N LEU A 31 -2.02 -6.25 -18.58
CA LEU A 31 -2.79 -7.47 -18.74
C LEU A 31 -4.29 -7.15 -18.77
N GLU A 32 -5.04 -7.94 -19.53
CA GLU A 32 -6.49 -7.86 -19.59
C GLU A 32 -7.11 -8.32 -18.27
N ALA A 33 -7.87 -7.43 -17.61
CA ALA A 33 -8.60 -7.76 -16.40
C ALA A 33 -9.67 -8.83 -16.65
N GLY A 34 -9.73 -9.84 -15.79
CA GLY A 34 -10.72 -10.93 -15.89
C GLY A 34 -10.27 -12.11 -16.74
N ASN A 35 -9.17 -12.00 -17.49
CA ASN A 35 -8.56 -13.13 -18.20
C ASN A 35 -7.79 -14.01 -17.21
N LYS A 36 -8.48 -15.01 -16.62
CA LYS A 36 -7.93 -15.89 -15.57
C LYS A 36 -6.69 -16.68 -16.01
N ASN A 37 -6.57 -16.98 -17.31
CA ASN A 37 -5.45 -17.73 -17.87
C ASN A 37 -4.15 -16.92 -17.91
N VAL A 38 -4.22 -15.59 -17.78
CA VAL A 38 -3.06 -14.71 -17.81
C VAL A 38 -2.85 -14.05 -16.44
N THR A 39 -3.93 -13.53 -15.83
CA THR A 39 -3.88 -12.80 -14.56
C THR A 39 -3.50 -13.66 -13.36
N LYS A 40 -4.03 -14.90 -13.25
CA LYS A 40 -3.71 -15.79 -12.13
C LYS A 40 -2.25 -16.26 -12.16
N PRO A 41 -1.72 -16.81 -13.27
CA PRO A 41 -0.32 -17.20 -13.33
C PRO A 41 0.64 -16.03 -13.13
N PHE A 42 0.30 -14.84 -13.63
CA PHE A 42 1.07 -13.63 -13.39
C PHE A 42 1.11 -13.28 -11.90
N LEU A 43 -0.04 -13.27 -11.24
CA LEU A 43 -0.15 -12.96 -9.80
C LEU A 43 0.65 -13.95 -8.95
N ASP A 44 0.49 -15.25 -9.19
CA ASP A 44 1.20 -16.30 -8.47
C ASP A 44 2.72 -16.17 -8.62
N LYS A 45 3.19 -15.86 -9.84
CA LYS A 45 4.60 -15.63 -10.12
C LYS A 45 5.10 -14.34 -9.46
N PHE A 46 4.36 -13.25 -9.61
CA PHE A 46 4.71 -11.94 -9.06
C PHE A 46 4.86 -11.99 -7.54
N GLU A 47 3.96 -12.67 -6.85
CA GLU A 47 4.03 -12.84 -5.40
C GLU A 47 5.22 -13.66 -4.94
N LYS A 48 5.53 -14.73 -5.66
CA LYS A 48 6.72 -15.53 -5.39
C LYS A 48 8.00 -14.71 -5.57
N ASP A 49 8.07 -13.92 -6.64
CA ASP A 49 9.22 -13.06 -6.93
C ASP A 49 9.34 -11.93 -5.90
N MET A 50 8.23 -11.28 -5.54
CA MET A 50 8.19 -10.24 -4.52
C MET A 50 8.57 -10.76 -3.14
N LYS A 51 8.08 -11.94 -2.74
CA LYS A 51 8.48 -12.57 -1.47
C LYS A 51 9.99 -12.79 -1.40
N LYS A 52 10.60 -13.23 -2.50
CA LYS A 52 12.07 -13.37 -2.59
C LYS A 52 12.78 -12.02 -2.48
N ILE A 53 12.25 -10.98 -3.11
CA ILE A 53 12.81 -9.63 -3.05
C ILE A 53 12.72 -9.04 -1.64
N ILE A 54 11.58 -9.19 -0.96
CA ILE A 54 11.34 -8.77 0.42
C ILE A 54 12.35 -9.46 1.36
N MET A 55 12.50 -10.79 1.25
CA MET A 55 13.50 -11.53 2.02
C MET A 55 14.93 -11.05 1.76
N ASN A 56 15.29 -10.81 0.49
CA ASN A 56 16.63 -10.31 0.13
C ASN A 56 16.89 -8.88 0.63
N ALA A 57 15.84 -8.08 0.80
CA ALA A 57 15.90 -6.73 1.35
C ALA A 57 15.95 -6.71 2.90
N ASN A 58 16.07 -7.88 3.53
CA ASN A 58 16.03 -8.05 4.99
C ASN A 58 14.74 -7.47 5.60
N LEU A 59 13.64 -7.62 4.86
CA LEU A 59 12.28 -7.31 5.30
C LEU A 59 11.57 -8.63 5.63
N HIS A 60 10.76 -8.61 6.67
CA HIS A 60 9.97 -9.76 7.10
C HIS A 60 8.48 -9.50 6.87
N GLU A 61 7.69 -10.55 6.64
CA GLU A 61 6.22 -10.40 6.49
C GLU A 61 5.61 -9.72 7.74
N ASP A 62 6.15 -10.02 8.92
CA ASP A 62 5.76 -9.40 10.19
C ASP A 62 5.98 -7.87 10.25
N ASP A 63 6.90 -7.32 9.44
CA ASP A 63 7.14 -5.88 9.37
C ASP A 63 5.92 -5.13 8.79
N PHE A 64 5.09 -5.82 8.01
CA PHE A 64 3.94 -5.26 7.31
C PHE A 64 2.60 -5.64 7.96
N GLY A 65 2.59 -6.62 8.87
CA GLY A 65 1.36 -7.13 9.48
C GLY A 65 0.45 -7.80 8.45
N ASP A 66 -0.86 -7.70 8.66
CA ASP A 66 -1.83 -8.24 7.72
C ASP A 66 -1.83 -7.42 6.42
N VAL A 67 -1.60 -8.12 5.30
CA VAL A 67 -1.60 -7.53 3.96
C VAL A 67 -2.92 -7.85 3.27
N GLU A 68 -3.79 -6.85 3.19
CA GLU A 68 -5.01 -6.93 2.39
C GLU A 68 -4.66 -6.75 0.91
N ARG A 69 -5.09 -7.70 0.07
CA ARG A 69 -4.93 -7.64 -1.38
C ARG A 69 -6.26 -7.38 -2.06
N LYS A 70 -6.31 -6.35 -2.89
CA LYS A 70 -7.44 -6.05 -3.76
C LYS A 70 -7.03 -6.14 -5.22
N ILE A 71 -7.78 -6.92 -5.99
CA ILE A 71 -7.65 -6.98 -7.44
C ILE A 71 -8.74 -6.11 -8.04
N ILE A 72 -8.34 -5.14 -8.86
CA ILE A 72 -9.23 -4.13 -9.42
C ILE A 72 -9.10 -4.16 -10.95
N ASN A 73 -10.22 -3.98 -11.64
CA ASN A 73 -10.23 -3.70 -13.07
C ASN A 73 -10.18 -2.18 -13.27
N ASN A 74 -9.09 -1.68 -13.86
CA ASN A 74 -8.93 -0.27 -14.17
C ASN A 74 -8.90 -0.09 -15.70
N LYS A 75 -10.03 0.35 -16.28
CA LYS A 75 -10.19 0.57 -17.73
C LYS A 75 -9.86 -0.66 -18.59
N GLY A 76 -10.23 -1.85 -18.13
CA GLY A 76 -9.92 -3.12 -18.80
C GLY A 76 -8.56 -3.71 -18.44
N MET A 77 -7.75 -2.99 -17.67
CA MET A 77 -6.42 -3.41 -17.26
C MET A 77 -6.44 -4.02 -15.85
N PHE A 78 -5.66 -5.07 -15.65
CA PHE A 78 -5.51 -5.72 -14.36
C PHE A 78 -4.68 -4.85 -13.41
N SER A 79 -5.24 -4.56 -12.24
CA SER A 79 -4.59 -3.78 -11.19
C SER A 79 -4.59 -4.56 -9.89
N MET A 80 -3.49 -4.45 -9.15
CA MET A 80 -3.33 -5.03 -7.82
C MET A 80 -3.11 -3.89 -6.82
N SER A 81 -3.76 -3.98 -5.67
CA SER A 81 -3.58 -3.08 -4.54
C SER A 81 -3.23 -3.92 -3.32
N TYR A 82 -2.15 -3.56 -2.64
CA TYR A 82 -1.69 -4.16 -1.40
C TYR A 82 -1.78 -3.10 -0.31
N ILE A 83 -2.58 -3.35 0.70
CA ILE A 83 -2.82 -2.44 1.82
C ILE A 83 -2.34 -3.15 3.08
N THR A 84 -1.49 -2.48 3.85
CA THR A 84 -0.94 -2.98 5.09
C THR A 84 -1.27 -2.01 6.20
N GLU A 85 -1.52 -2.51 7.41
CA GLU A 85 -1.78 -1.64 8.58
C GLU A 85 -0.48 -1.22 9.30
N LYS A 86 0.63 -1.89 9.00
CA LYS A 86 1.98 -1.61 9.52
C LYS A 86 2.98 -1.38 8.39
N GLY A 87 4.23 -1.10 8.75
CA GLY A 87 5.35 -1.04 7.82
C GLY A 87 5.72 0.36 7.35
N ILE A 88 5.15 1.42 7.94
CA ILE A 88 5.53 2.81 7.64
C ILE A 88 7.04 3.08 7.87
N GLU A 89 7.65 2.42 8.85
CA GLU A 89 9.11 2.48 9.09
C GLU A 89 9.93 1.94 7.90
N LYS A 90 9.34 1.05 7.11
CA LYS A 90 9.94 0.46 5.90
C LYS A 90 9.47 1.17 4.61
N CYS A 91 8.84 2.34 4.72
CA CYS A 91 8.31 3.08 3.58
C CYS A 91 9.38 3.34 2.50
N SER A 92 10.60 3.74 2.91
CA SER A 92 11.69 4.00 1.96
C SER A 92 12.05 2.77 1.13
N GLN A 93 12.10 1.60 1.77
CA GLN A 93 12.35 0.33 1.11
C GLN A 93 11.17 -0.02 0.20
N ALA A 94 9.93 0.13 0.68
CA ALA A 94 8.73 -0.16 -0.10
C ALA A 94 8.62 0.74 -1.35
N ILE A 95 9.03 2.01 -1.27
CA ILE A 95 9.14 2.94 -2.41
C ILE A 95 10.12 2.38 -3.45
N ILE A 96 11.34 2.03 -3.04
CA ILE A 96 12.38 1.49 -3.92
C ILE A 96 11.92 0.18 -4.57
N LEU A 97 11.28 -0.70 -3.80
CA LEU A 97 10.74 -1.96 -4.29
C LEU A 97 9.62 -1.75 -5.30
N THR A 98 8.75 -0.78 -5.07
CA THR A 98 7.66 -0.41 -5.99
C THR A 98 8.22 0.14 -7.30
N GLU A 99 9.18 1.06 -7.23
CA GLU A 99 9.85 1.59 -8.43
C GLU A 99 10.54 0.47 -9.21
N LYS A 100 11.28 -0.40 -8.51
CA LYS A 100 11.95 -1.54 -9.12
C LYS A 100 10.96 -2.50 -9.78
N ALA A 101 9.85 -2.83 -9.13
CA ALA A 101 8.81 -3.67 -9.72
C ALA A 101 8.24 -3.07 -11.01
N VAL A 102 7.98 -1.76 -11.03
CA VAL A 102 7.49 -1.06 -12.23
C VAL A 102 8.48 -1.14 -13.39
N ASN A 103 9.77 -1.00 -13.11
CA ASN A 103 10.82 -1.04 -14.14
C ASN A 103 11.13 -2.46 -14.60
N ASP A 104 11.28 -3.41 -13.67
CA ASP A 104 11.78 -4.76 -13.95
C ASP A 104 10.68 -5.73 -14.45
N VAL A 105 9.43 -5.56 -13.99
CA VAL A 105 8.32 -6.46 -14.37
C VAL A 105 7.68 -5.92 -15.65
N LYS A 106 7.87 -6.63 -16.77
CA LYS A 106 7.41 -6.22 -18.11
C LYS A 106 5.92 -5.86 -18.15
N GLU A 107 5.11 -6.61 -17.43
CA GLU A 107 3.66 -6.45 -17.41
C GLU A 107 3.21 -5.22 -16.62
N ILE A 108 3.98 -4.74 -15.64
CA ILE A 108 3.64 -3.55 -14.86
C ILE A 108 3.95 -2.29 -15.68
N VAL A 109 2.96 -1.42 -15.85
CA VAL A 109 3.07 -0.17 -16.60
C VAL A 109 3.13 1.06 -15.70
N LYS A 110 2.53 0.97 -14.51
CA LYS A 110 2.46 2.06 -13.55
C LYS A 110 2.36 1.48 -12.14
N GLY A 111 3.01 2.13 -11.20
CA GLY A 111 2.88 1.83 -9.77
C GLY A 111 2.65 3.11 -8.98
N SER A 112 2.06 2.98 -7.81
CA SER A 112 2.01 4.07 -6.83
C SER A 112 2.08 3.51 -5.43
N ILE A 113 2.72 4.24 -4.53
CA ILE A 113 2.79 3.90 -3.12
C ILE A 113 2.35 5.09 -2.28
N LYS A 114 1.65 4.83 -1.19
CA LYS A 114 1.31 5.79 -0.16
C LYS A 114 1.73 5.22 1.19
N CYS A 115 2.46 6.00 1.97
CA CYS A 115 2.88 5.63 3.32
C CYS A 115 2.11 6.50 4.32
N GLY A 116 1.15 5.90 5.01
CA GLY A 116 0.29 6.61 5.95
C GLY A 116 -0.41 7.82 5.37
N ASP A 117 -0.20 8.97 6.00
CA ASP A 117 -0.78 10.25 5.57
C ASP A 117 0.10 11.01 4.56
N MET A 118 1.21 10.43 4.09
CA MET A 118 2.03 11.03 3.05
C MET A 118 1.30 11.11 1.70
N SER A 119 1.77 12.01 0.84
CA SER A 119 1.33 12.08 -0.55
C SER A 119 1.67 10.79 -1.29
N SER A 120 0.78 10.34 -2.18
CA SER A 120 1.08 9.17 -3.00
C SER A 120 2.19 9.48 -4.00
N ILE A 121 3.22 8.63 -4.01
CA ILE A 121 4.31 8.67 -4.97
C ILE A 121 3.92 7.75 -6.12
N THR A 122 4.00 8.26 -7.35
CA THR A 122 3.65 7.51 -8.56
C THR A 122 4.89 7.26 -9.41
N PHE A 123 5.05 6.02 -9.87
CA PHE A 123 6.11 5.58 -10.76
C PHE A 123 5.50 5.17 -12.09
N ASN A 124 6.06 5.68 -13.18
CA ASN A 124 5.74 5.22 -14.52
C ASN A 124 6.91 4.40 -15.04
N LYS A 125 6.61 3.38 -15.85
CA LYS A 125 7.65 2.59 -16.52
C LYS A 125 8.52 3.50 -17.39
N LYS A 126 9.83 3.40 -17.23
CA LYS A 126 10.82 4.08 -18.06
C LYS A 126 11.09 3.32 -19.36
#